data_AF-A0A1Q7ZVF1-F1
#
_entry.id   AF-A0A1Q7ZVF1-F1
#
_cell.length_a   1.000
_cell.length_b   1.000
_cell.length_c   1.000
_cell.angle_alpha   90.00
_cell.angle_beta   90.00
_cell.angle_gamma   90.00
#
_symmetry.space_group_name_H-M   'P 1'
#
loop_
_entity.id
_entity.type
_entity.pdbx_description
1 polymer ?
#
loop_
_entity_poly.entity_id
_entity_poly.type
_entity_poly.pdbx_seq_one_letter_code
_entity_poly.pdbx_strand_id
1 'polypeptide(L)'
;MHASSQIAVLTFAVAAFSAGAQSPSPTKQWPTATPQSVGLNPAVFDSIDAEAKSGRYGNVDRILVIRHGKIVFDRSYAQDYDRAYKEAAVTVSPLNGRDFASPYDYYNPWWHPFYRRGDLHTLQSVTKTVTSVVMGIAVTRGVFPSLDTPVLTFFDSGSVANVDDRKRRMTVRNLMTMTGGFDWNEGLPYTDPRNTGSMLELSNDWVKYTMDRPMSDEPGTKYNYNSGATVVQAHIFRRATGIDIEEYAARNLFAPLGIEHWYWKRTPTGVADAEGG
;
A
#
# COMPACT_ATOMS: atom_id res chain seq x y z
N MET A 1 21.35 2.13 -78.09
CA MET A 1 20.84 2.58 -76.77
C MET A 1 20.25 1.37 -76.07
N HIS A 2 21.04 0.70 -75.23
CA HIS A 2 20.56 -0.36 -74.34
C HIS A 2 20.96 0.03 -72.92
N ALA A 3 19.97 0.35 -72.10
CA ALA A 3 20.15 0.62 -70.68
C ALA A 3 19.95 -0.69 -69.92
N SER A 4 21.02 -1.16 -69.27
CA SER A 4 20.99 -2.27 -68.33
C SER A 4 20.59 -1.73 -66.95
N SER A 5 19.42 -2.13 -66.45
CA SER A 5 19.00 -1.83 -65.08
C SER A 5 19.53 -2.91 -64.13
N GLN A 6 20.47 -2.57 -63.25
CA GLN A 6 20.83 -3.42 -62.12
C GLN A 6 19.86 -3.17 -60.97
N ILE A 7 19.21 -4.24 -60.50
CA ILE A 7 18.38 -4.24 -59.28
C ILE A 7 19.31 -4.55 -58.11
N ALA A 8 19.53 -3.58 -57.23
CA ALA A 8 20.20 -3.78 -55.95
C ALA A 8 19.19 -4.35 -54.94
N VAL A 9 19.42 -5.59 -54.49
CA VAL A 9 18.66 -6.20 -53.38
C VAL A 9 19.31 -5.74 -52.09
N LEU A 10 18.65 -4.85 -51.34
CA LEU A 10 19.03 -4.50 -49.98
C LEU A 10 18.48 -5.56 -49.02
N THR A 11 19.37 -6.38 -48.47
CA THR A 11 19.03 -7.31 -47.39
C THR A 11 19.03 -6.55 -46.06
N PHE A 12 17.85 -6.29 -45.50
CA PHE A 12 17.74 -5.79 -44.12
C PHE A 12 17.96 -6.95 -43.15
N ALA A 13 19.09 -6.94 -42.45
CA ALA A 13 19.29 -7.80 -41.29
C ALA A 13 18.51 -7.23 -40.10
N VAL A 14 17.39 -7.87 -39.75
CA VAL A 14 16.68 -7.59 -38.50
C VAL A 14 17.49 -8.23 -37.37
N ALA A 15 18.21 -7.41 -36.61
CA ALA A 15 18.80 -7.84 -35.36
C ALA A 15 17.67 -8.10 -34.35
N ALA A 16 17.30 -9.37 -34.19
CA ALA A 16 16.45 -9.80 -33.09
C ALA A 16 17.25 -9.62 -31.79
N PHE A 17 16.93 -8.59 -31.01
CA PHE A 17 17.36 -8.51 -29.62
C PHE A 17 16.73 -9.69 -28.88
N SER A 18 17.52 -10.72 -28.58
CA SER A 18 17.11 -11.75 -27.63
C SER A 18 16.89 -11.06 -26.29
N ALA A 19 15.63 -10.86 -25.90
CA ALA A 19 15.30 -10.64 -24.50
C ALA A 19 15.84 -11.87 -23.75
N GLY A 20 16.96 -11.70 -23.05
CA GLY A 20 17.53 -12.78 -22.25
C GLY A 20 16.43 -13.32 -21.33
N ALA A 21 16.18 -14.62 -21.42
CA ALA A 21 15.14 -15.28 -20.63
C ALA A 21 15.37 -14.93 -19.16
N GLN A 22 14.44 -14.19 -18.55
CA GLN A 22 14.40 -14.06 -17.11
C GLN A 22 14.24 -15.47 -16.53
N SER A 23 15.06 -15.82 -15.55
CA SER A 23 14.88 -17.04 -14.77
C SER A 23 13.41 -17.11 -14.30
N PRO A 24 12.79 -18.30 -14.28
CA PRO A 24 11.40 -18.44 -13.85
C PRO A 24 11.25 -17.86 -12.44
N SER A 25 10.30 -16.93 -12.29
CA SER A 25 9.93 -16.31 -11.03
C SER A 25 9.14 -17.32 -10.17
N PRO A 26 9.33 -17.34 -8.84
CA PRO A 26 10.26 -16.54 -8.04
C PRO A 26 11.71 -17.09 -8.05
N THR A 27 12.70 -16.19 -8.06
CA THR A 27 14.13 -16.54 -7.99
C THR A 27 14.67 -16.42 -6.56
N LYS A 28 15.66 -17.25 -6.18
CA LYS A 28 16.32 -17.17 -4.86
C LYS A 28 17.21 -15.94 -4.69
N GLN A 29 17.74 -15.41 -5.80
CA GLN A 29 18.58 -14.23 -5.81
C GLN A 29 18.16 -13.32 -6.95
N TRP A 30 18.26 -12.01 -6.72
CA TRP A 30 18.02 -11.00 -7.73
C TRP A 30 19.32 -10.74 -8.50
N PRO A 31 19.29 -10.72 -9.84
CA PRO A 31 20.44 -10.29 -10.63
C PRO A 31 20.82 -8.85 -10.27
N THR A 32 22.12 -8.54 -10.30
CA THR A 32 22.64 -7.19 -10.06
C THR A 32 23.25 -6.60 -11.33
N ALA A 33 23.35 -5.27 -11.40
CA ALA A 33 24.02 -4.55 -12.48
C ALA A 33 24.63 -3.25 -11.96
N THR A 34 25.62 -2.70 -12.68
CA THR A 34 26.03 -1.31 -12.42
C THR A 34 25.03 -0.33 -13.02
N PRO A 35 24.86 0.88 -12.47
CA PRO A 35 24.03 1.92 -13.07
C PRO A 35 24.30 2.14 -14.57
N GLN A 36 25.57 2.22 -14.97
CA GLN A 36 25.99 2.44 -16.36
C GLN A 36 25.52 1.31 -17.28
N SER A 37 25.61 0.05 -16.81
CA SER A 37 25.24 -1.12 -17.61
C SER A 37 23.75 -1.20 -17.93
N VAL A 38 22.90 -0.40 -17.26
CA VAL A 38 21.46 -0.28 -17.50
C VAL A 38 21.05 1.11 -17.97
N GLY A 39 22.00 1.93 -18.42
CA GLY A 39 21.75 3.26 -18.97
C GLY A 39 21.42 4.34 -17.93
N LEU A 40 21.86 4.17 -16.68
CA LEU A 40 21.68 5.15 -15.61
C LEU A 40 23.00 5.87 -15.27
N ASN A 41 22.90 7.14 -14.89
CA ASN A 41 24.08 7.95 -14.54
C ASN A 41 24.56 7.58 -13.12
N PRO A 42 25.78 7.03 -12.95
CA PRO A 42 26.33 6.64 -11.65
C PRO A 42 26.45 7.81 -10.67
N ALA A 43 26.75 9.01 -11.15
CA ALA A 43 26.97 10.18 -10.29
C ALA A 43 25.72 10.56 -9.48
N VAL A 44 24.53 10.23 -9.98
CA VAL A 44 23.26 10.43 -9.25
C VAL A 44 23.19 9.51 -8.03
N PHE A 45 23.65 8.27 -8.18
CA PHE A 45 23.68 7.29 -7.08
C PHE A 45 24.73 7.63 -6.03
N ASP A 46 25.89 8.14 -6.46
CA ASP A 46 26.91 8.64 -5.53
C ASP A 46 26.37 9.84 -4.74
N SER A 47 25.66 10.75 -5.40
CA SER A 47 25.02 11.91 -4.76
C SER A 47 23.95 11.50 -3.75
N ILE A 48 22.99 10.66 -4.14
CA ILE A 48 21.89 10.27 -3.23
C ILE A 48 22.41 9.46 -2.04
N ASP A 49 23.46 8.64 -2.22
CA ASP A 49 24.10 7.90 -1.13
C ASP A 49 24.77 8.84 -0.12
N ALA A 50 25.51 9.84 -0.61
CA ALA A 50 26.15 10.84 0.23
C ALA A 50 25.12 11.69 1.00
N GLU A 51 24.01 12.06 0.36
CA GLU A 51 22.93 12.84 0.97
C GLU A 51 22.13 12.04 2.01
N ALA A 52 21.86 10.76 1.76
CA ALA A 52 21.25 9.89 2.75
C ALA A 52 22.16 9.71 3.98
N LYS A 53 23.46 9.50 3.77
CA LYS A 53 24.46 9.38 4.85
C LYS A 53 24.60 10.66 5.68
N SER A 54 24.42 11.83 5.08
CA SER A 54 24.49 13.10 5.80
C SER A 54 23.21 13.42 6.59
N GLY A 55 22.16 12.60 6.47
CA GLY A 55 20.86 12.82 7.10
C GLY A 55 20.02 13.88 6.38
N ARG A 56 20.36 14.26 5.14
CA ARG A 56 19.63 15.28 4.37
C ARG A 56 18.13 14.98 4.25
N TYR A 57 17.79 13.69 4.17
CA TYR A 57 16.43 13.20 3.98
C TYR A 57 15.77 12.72 5.29
N GLY A 58 16.35 13.01 6.44
CA GLY A 58 15.91 12.48 7.73
C GLY A 58 16.26 11.00 7.87
N ASN A 59 15.37 10.24 8.52
CA ASN A 59 15.57 8.83 8.81
C ASN A 59 15.19 8.00 7.58
N VAL A 60 16.17 7.77 6.70
CA VAL A 60 16.04 6.82 5.58
C VAL A 60 16.67 5.51 6.01
N ASP A 61 15.94 4.40 5.97
CA ASP A 61 16.49 3.08 6.31
C ASP A 61 17.16 2.39 5.13
N ARG A 62 16.56 2.51 3.94
CA ARG A 62 17.04 1.83 2.74
C ARG A 62 16.61 2.53 1.46
N ILE A 63 17.49 2.52 0.46
CA ILE A 63 17.17 2.91 -0.92
C ILE A 63 17.48 1.72 -1.82
N LEU A 64 16.45 1.22 -2.51
CA LEU A 64 16.54 0.13 -3.48
C LEU A 64 16.08 0.64 -4.85
N VAL A 65 16.92 0.46 -5.86
CA VAL A 65 16.59 0.78 -7.26
C VAL A 65 16.79 -0.46 -8.11
N ILE A 66 15.75 -0.77 -8.89
CA ILE A 66 15.71 -1.90 -9.82
C ILE A 66 15.45 -1.37 -11.22
N ARG A 67 16.22 -1.83 -12.21
CA ARG A 67 16.03 -1.49 -13.62
C ARG A 67 16.29 -2.72 -14.50
N HIS A 68 15.42 -2.96 -15.47
CA HIS A 68 15.49 -4.14 -16.36
C HIS A 68 15.59 -5.48 -15.61
N GLY A 69 14.87 -5.60 -14.47
CA GLY A 69 14.88 -6.79 -13.64
C GLY A 69 16.17 -7.04 -12.87
N LYS A 70 17.04 -6.03 -12.75
CA LYS A 70 18.30 -6.10 -12.01
C LYS A 70 18.32 -5.05 -10.89
N ILE A 71 18.84 -5.42 -9.73
CA ILE A 71 19.18 -4.47 -8.67
C ILE A 71 20.39 -3.66 -9.12
N VAL A 72 20.25 -2.34 -9.14
CA VAL A 72 21.30 -1.41 -9.61
C VAL A 72 21.87 -0.57 -8.48
N PHE A 73 21.10 -0.41 -7.41
CA PHE A 73 21.49 0.28 -6.21
C PHE A 73 20.71 -0.29 -5.04
N ASP A 74 21.41 -0.65 -3.97
CA ASP A 74 20.82 -1.18 -2.75
C ASP A 74 21.72 -0.78 -1.58
N ARG A 75 21.23 0.17 -0.77
CA ARG A 75 21.97 0.72 0.37
C ARG A 75 21.04 0.84 1.56
N SER A 76 21.53 0.40 2.70
CA SER A 76 20.89 0.59 4.01
C SER A 76 21.65 1.63 4.80
N TYR A 77 20.93 2.40 5.62
CA TYR A 77 21.47 3.42 6.49
C TYR A 77 20.95 3.17 7.90
N ALA A 78 21.86 2.99 8.86
CA ALA A 78 21.47 2.66 10.23
C ALA A 78 20.86 3.88 10.93
N GLN A 79 19.76 3.64 11.64
CA GLN A 79 19.05 4.65 12.42
C GLN A 79 18.92 4.19 13.88
N ASP A 80 18.98 5.13 14.81
CA ASP A 80 18.73 4.89 16.24
C ASP A 80 17.33 5.41 16.60
N TYR A 81 16.33 4.56 16.39
CA TYR A 81 14.92 4.91 16.61
C TYR A 81 14.57 5.01 18.10
N ASP A 82 15.23 4.25 18.98
CA ASP A 82 15.08 4.41 20.43
C ASP A 82 15.47 5.83 20.86
N ARG A 83 16.55 6.38 20.29
CA ARG A 83 16.95 7.77 20.51
C ARG A 83 16.03 8.76 19.79
N ALA A 84 15.71 8.52 18.52
CA ALA A 84 14.94 9.46 17.71
C ALA A 84 13.52 9.68 18.24
N TYR A 85 12.90 8.63 18.79
CA TYR A 85 11.52 8.67 19.28
C TYR A 85 11.40 8.81 20.80
N LYS A 86 12.51 8.93 21.54
CA LYS A 86 12.52 8.95 23.01
C LYS A 86 11.46 9.86 23.65
N GLU A 87 11.32 11.10 23.16
CA GLU A 87 10.35 12.06 23.70
C GLU A 87 8.93 11.79 23.19
N ALA A 88 8.80 11.47 21.90
CA ALA A 88 7.52 11.18 21.29
C ALA A 88 6.86 9.94 21.90
N ALA A 89 7.62 8.87 22.14
CA ALA A 89 7.17 7.59 22.69
C ALA A 89 6.54 7.68 24.10
N VAL A 90 6.72 8.79 24.82
CA VAL A 90 6.12 9.01 26.16
C VAL A 90 5.09 10.15 26.19
N THR A 91 4.86 10.79 25.04
CA THR A 91 3.98 11.96 24.93
C THR A 91 2.65 11.57 24.31
N VAL A 92 1.57 11.53 25.09
CA VAL A 92 0.25 11.13 24.57
C VAL A 92 -0.19 11.99 23.40
N SER A 93 -0.51 11.36 22.28
CA SER A 93 -1.07 12.00 21.09
C SER A 93 -1.97 11.02 20.33
N PRO A 94 -2.68 11.46 19.28
CA PRO A 94 -3.39 10.53 18.41
C PRO A 94 -2.49 9.48 17.71
N LEU A 95 -1.19 9.73 17.58
CA LEU A 95 -0.21 8.80 16.99
C LEU A 95 0.39 7.80 18.00
N ASN A 96 0.12 8.01 19.27
CA ASN A 96 0.56 7.15 20.37
C ASN A 96 -0.41 7.35 21.52
N GLY A 97 -1.51 6.60 21.41
CA GLY A 97 -2.64 6.67 22.33
C GLY A 97 -2.26 6.33 23.76
N ARG A 98 -3.25 6.00 24.59
CA ARG A 98 -2.99 5.79 26.04
C ARG A 98 -2.27 4.48 26.37
N ASP A 99 -2.18 3.56 25.40
CA ASP A 99 -1.48 2.28 25.54
C ASP A 99 -0.17 2.31 24.73
N PHE A 100 0.94 2.60 25.41
CA PHE A 100 2.27 2.63 24.81
C PHE A 100 2.81 1.24 24.42
N ALA A 101 2.13 0.15 24.81
CA ALA A 101 2.46 -1.19 24.34
C ALA A 101 1.73 -1.55 23.03
N SER A 102 0.78 -0.73 22.60
CA SER A 102 -0.04 -0.96 21.41
C SER A 102 0.80 -1.05 20.13
N PRO A 103 0.49 -1.96 19.19
CA PRO A 103 1.10 -1.98 17.86
C PRO A 103 0.78 -0.73 17.01
N TYR A 104 -0.16 0.10 17.48
CA TYR A 104 -0.56 1.37 16.87
C TYR A 104 0.20 2.58 17.43
N ASP A 105 1.09 2.39 18.40
CA ASP A 105 2.01 3.44 18.81
C ASP A 105 3.12 3.59 17.75
N TYR A 106 3.02 4.62 16.91
CA TYR A 106 3.97 4.91 15.83
C TYR A 106 5.39 5.20 16.32
N TYR A 107 5.55 5.59 17.59
CA TYR A 107 6.83 5.93 18.18
C TYR A 107 7.46 4.78 18.97
N ASN A 108 6.79 3.63 19.04
CA ASN A 108 7.32 2.46 19.72
C ASN A 108 8.30 1.67 18.82
N PRO A 109 9.61 1.67 19.11
CA PRO A 109 10.63 1.01 18.29
C PRO A 109 10.57 -0.52 18.32
N TRP A 110 9.71 -1.10 19.16
CA TRP A 110 9.38 -2.52 19.09
C TRP A 110 8.43 -2.84 17.94
N TRP A 111 7.59 -1.89 17.51
CA TRP A 111 6.63 -2.10 16.42
C TRP A 111 7.04 -1.39 15.13
N HIS A 112 7.72 -0.23 15.22
CA HIS A 112 8.05 0.63 14.07
C HIS A 112 9.50 1.14 14.08
N PRO A 113 10.08 1.41 12.91
CA PRO A 113 9.58 0.99 11.61
C PRO A 113 9.80 -0.51 11.39
N PHE A 114 10.65 -1.16 12.17
CA PHE A 114 10.91 -2.60 12.05
C PHE A 114 10.12 -3.41 13.08
N TYR A 115 9.23 -4.26 12.58
CA TYR A 115 8.40 -5.14 13.39
C TYR A 115 9.24 -6.04 14.30
N ARG A 116 9.02 -5.93 15.60
CA ARG A 116 9.73 -6.65 16.67
C ARG A 116 11.26 -6.55 16.55
N ARG A 117 11.75 -5.40 16.08
CA ARG A 117 13.18 -5.15 15.82
C ARG A 117 13.82 -6.16 14.84
N GLY A 118 13.00 -6.75 13.97
CA GLY A 118 13.41 -7.63 12.89
C GLY A 118 13.75 -6.87 11.61
N ASP A 119 13.45 -7.48 10.45
CA ASP A 119 13.71 -6.93 9.12
C ASP A 119 12.43 -6.55 8.35
N LEU A 120 11.26 -6.86 8.89
CA LEU A 120 9.96 -6.45 8.34
C LEU A 120 9.70 -4.96 8.65
N HIS A 121 9.73 -4.13 7.62
CA HIS A 121 9.47 -2.70 7.73
C HIS A 121 7.97 -2.39 7.59
N THR A 122 7.43 -1.50 8.41
CA THR A 122 6.04 -1.07 8.32
C THR A 122 5.79 -0.28 7.04
N LEU A 123 4.72 -0.64 6.34
CA LEU A 123 4.43 -0.14 4.99
C LEU A 123 3.50 1.06 4.99
N GLN A 124 2.75 1.25 6.08
CA GLN A 124 1.72 2.29 6.18
C GLN A 124 0.81 2.24 4.94
N SER A 125 0.47 3.39 4.37
CA SER A 125 -0.49 3.48 3.26
C SER A 125 -0.10 2.73 1.97
N VAL A 126 1.12 2.20 1.84
CA VAL A 126 1.46 1.25 0.76
C VAL A 126 0.55 0.01 0.81
N THR A 127 0.08 -0.40 1.99
CA THR A 127 -0.85 -1.51 2.21
C THR A 127 -2.17 -1.36 1.44
N LYS A 128 -2.62 -0.14 1.17
CA LYS A 128 -3.82 0.14 0.35
C LYS A 128 -3.64 -0.35 -1.11
N THR A 129 -2.41 -0.31 -1.63
CA THR A 129 -2.08 -0.86 -2.94
C THR A 129 -2.17 -2.38 -2.94
N VAL A 130 -1.63 -3.04 -1.91
CA VAL A 130 -1.71 -4.50 -1.74
C VAL A 130 -3.19 -4.93 -1.66
N THR A 131 -3.98 -4.25 -0.84
CA THR A 131 -5.43 -4.45 -0.72
C THR A 131 -6.13 -4.34 -2.08
N SER A 132 -5.81 -3.32 -2.87
CA SER A 132 -6.38 -3.12 -4.20
C SER A 132 -6.03 -4.24 -5.18
N VAL A 133 -4.78 -4.73 -5.17
CA VAL A 133 -4.35 -5.88 -5.98
C VAL A 133 -5.13 -7.14 -5.58
N VAL A 134 -5.27 -7.40 -4.28
CA VAL A 134 -5.97 -8.57 -3.76
C VAL A 134 -7.46 -8.55 -4.14
N MET A 135 -8.12 -7.40 -4.01
CA MET A 135 -9.48 -7.16 -4.50
C MET A 135 -9.58 -7.44 -6.01
N GLY A 136 -8.64 -6.92 -6.81
CA GLY A 136 -8.60 -7.14 -8.25
C GLY A 136 -8.45 -8.61 -8.64
N ILE A 137 -7.61 -9.37 -7.93
CA ILE A 137 -7.48 -10.82 -8.12
C ILE A 137 -8.80 -11.54 -7.83
N ALA A 138 -9.48 -11.18 -6.74
CA ALA A 138 -10.74 -11.81 -6.35
C ALA A 138 -11.89 -11.51 -7.33
N VAL A 139 -11.99 -10.27 -7.80
CA VAL A 139 -12.95 -9.88 -8.86
C VAL A 139 -12.66 -10.62 -10.16
N THR A 140 -11.41 -10.66 -10.59
CA THR A 140 -11.00 -11.33 -11.85
C THR A 140 -11.32 -12.82 -11.84
N ARG A 141 -11.26 -13.45 -10.65
CA ARG A 141 -11.59 -14.87 -10.47
C ARG A 141 -13.07 -15.14 -10.23
N GLY A 142 -13.91 -14.10 -10.19
CA GLY A 142 -15.34 -14.24 -9.97
C GLY A 142 -15.74 -14.69 -8.56
N VAL A 143 -14.83 -14.58 -7.57
CA VAL A 143 -15.11 -14.96 -6.18
C VAL A 143 -15.57 -13.78 -5.33
N PHE A 144 -15.40 -12.56 -5.83
CA PHE A 144 -15.89 -11.33 -5.23
C PHE A 144 -16.99 -10.73 -6.14
N PRO A 145 -18.06 -10.15 -5.58
CA PRO A 145 -19.15 -9.57 -6.37
C PRO A 145 -18.70 -8.38 -7.23
N SER A 146 -19.58 -7.88 -8.09
CA SER A 146 -19.30 -6.67 -8.86
C SER A 146 -18.86 -5.52 -7.95
N LEU A 147 -17.88 -4.73 -8.38
CA LEU A 147 -17.49 -3.52 -7.67
C LEU A 147 -18.61 -2.48 -7.61
N ASP A 148 -19.61 -2.58 -8.48
CA ASP A 148 -20.80 -1.72 -8.47
C ASP A 148 -21.86 -2.18 -7.45
N THR A 149 -21.56 -3.22 -6.66
CA THR A 149 -22.42 -3.65 -5.55
C THR A 149 -22.50 -2.55 -4.49
N PRO A 150 -23.70 -2.16 -4.01
CA PRO A 150 -23.84 -1.19 -2.93
C PRO A 150 -23.17 -1.69 -1.65
N VAL A 151 -22.41 -0.81 -0.99
CA VAL A 151 -21.65 -1.12 0.24
C VAL A 151 -22.56 -1.66 1.34
N LEU A 152 -23.76 -1.09 1.50
CA LEU A 152 -24.70 -1.51 2.55
C LEU A 152 -25.18 -2.96 2.41
N THR A 153 -24.99 -3.62 1.26
CA THR A 153 -25.30 -5.05 1.09
C THR A 153 -24.49 -5.94 2.05
N PHE A 154 -23.33 -5.47 2.49
CA PHE A 154 -22.44 -6.22 3.39
C PHE A 154 -22.66 -5.90 4.87
N PHE A 155 -23.64 -5.05 5.19
CA PHE A 155 -23.92 -4.57 6.53
C PHE A 155 -25.38 -4.84 6.92
N ASP A 156 -25.64 -4.96 8.22
CA ASP A 156 -27.00 -4.75 8.71
C ASP A 156 -27.26 -3.24 8.71
N SER A 157 -28.09 -2.78 7.78
CA SER A 157 -28.39 -1.34 7.62
C SER A 157 -29.04 -0.72 8.85
N GLY A 158 -29.68 -1.50 9.74
CA GLY A 158 -30.23 -1.02 11.01
C GLY A 158 -29.16 -0.67 12.05
N SER A 159 -27.93 -1.18 11.88
CA SER A 159 -26.80 -0.94 12.78
C SER A 159 -25.87 0.21 12.35
N VAL A 160 -26.09 0.76 11.16
CA VAL A 160 -25.27 1.84 10.56
C VAL A 160 -25.96 3.18 10.78
N ALA A 161 -25.23 4.14 11.36
CA ALA A 161 -25.74 5.50 11.55
C ALA A 161 -25.69 6.33 10.26
N ASN A 162 -26.49 7.42 10.24
CA ASN A 162 -26.46 8.43 9.18
C ASN A 162 -26.65 7.85 7.77
N VAL A 163 -27.58 6.89 7.62
CA VAL A 163 -27.92 6.31 6.32
C VAL A 163 -28.91 7.23 5.59
N ASP A 164 -28.40 7.97 4.60
CA ASP A 164 -29.19 8.73 3.63
C ASP A 164 -29.15 8.05 2.25
N ASP A 165 -29.85 8.64 1.26
CA ASP A 165 -29.91 8.08 -0.10
C ASP A 165 -28.55 8.01 -0.79
N ARG A 166 -27.61 8.89 -0.42
CA ARG A 166 -26.24 8.89 -0.94
C ARG A 166 -25.50 7.65 -0.43
N LYS A 167 -25.54 7.41 0.88
CA LYS A 167 -24.91 6.21 1.48
C LYS A 167 -25.51 4.92 0.94
N ARG A 168 -26.82 4.90 0.66
CA ARG A 168 -27.50 3.74 0.03
C ARG A 168 -26.98 3.43 -1.38
N ARG A 169 -26.55 4.43 -2.15
CA ARG A 169 -26.03 4.27 -3.52
C ARG A 169 -24.51 4.07 -3.60
N MET A 170 -23.77 4.35 -2.53
CA MET A 170 -22.32 4.18 -2.49
C MET A 170 -21.92 2.73 -2.78
N THR A 171 -21.03 2.54 -3.75
CA THR A 171 -20.58 1.22 -4.22
C THR A 171 -19.20 0.87 -3.69
N VAL A 172 -18.83 -0.42 -3.75
CA VAL A 172 -17.46 -0.85 -3.43
C VAL A 172 -16.42 -0.14 -4.31
N ARG A 173 -16.74 0.12 -5.58
CA ARG A 173 -15.91 0.91 -6.50
C ARG A 173 -15.60 2.29 -5.93
N ASN A 174 -16.59 2.97 -5.34
CA ASN A 174 -16.38 4.28 -4.75
C ASN A 174 -15.41 4.25 -3.56
N LEU A 175 -15.39 3.17 -2.78
CA LEU A 175 -14.40 2.99 -1.73
C LEU A 175 -12.99 2.79 -2.31
N MET A 176 -12.87 1.92 -3.33
CA MET A 176 -11.59 1.63 -4.00
C MET A 176 -10.97 2.87 -4.66
N THR A 177 -11.80 3.79 -5.15
CA THR A 177 -11.36 5.03 -5.80
C THR A 177 -11.31 6.23 -4.86
N MET A 178 -11.53 6.03 -3.55
CA MET A 178 -11.58 7.10 -2.55
C MET A 178 -12.56 8.23 -2.91
N THR A 179 -13.71 7.86 -3.48
CA THR A 179 -14.80 8.76 -3.85
C THR A 179 -16.09 8.38 -3.10
N GLY A 180 -15.96 7.90 -1.86
CA GLY A 180 -17.10 7.39 -1.09
C GLY A 180 -18.11 8.48 -0.70
N GLY A 181 -17.68 9.73 -0.56
CA GLY A 181 -18.54 10.86 -0.19
C GLY A 181 -18.73 11.05 1.31
N PHE A 182 -18.02 10.29 2.16
CA PHE A 182 -18.04 10.48 3.61
C PHE A 182 -17.57 11.88 4.01
N ASP A 183 -18.17 12.43 5.07
CA ASP A 183 -17.63 13.57 5.80
C ASP A 183 -16.34 13.14 6.51
N TRP A 184 -15.22 13.35 5.83
CA TRP A 184 -13.91 12.83 6.18
C TRP A 184 -12.83 13.89 5.95
N ASN A 185 -11.93 14.06 6.91
CA ASN A 185 -10.86 15.06 6.84
C ASN A 185 -9.56 14.52 7.44
N GLU A 186 -8.68 14.04 6.55
CA GLU A 186 -7.31 13.60 6.88
C GLU A 186 -6.24 14.57 6.40
N GLY A 187 -6.62 15.73 5.87
CA GLY A 187 -5.67 16.77 5.44
C GLY A 187 -5.11 17.60 6.59
N LEU A 188 -5.55 17.34 7.83
CA LEU A 188 -5.09 18.04 9.03
C LEU A 188 -3.85 17.35 9.63
N PRO A 189 -3.06 18.05 10.45
CA PRO A 189 -1.97 17.41 11.19
C PRO A 189 -2.48 16.18 11.97
N TYR A 190 -1.68 15.11 12.04
CA TYR A 190 -2.09 13.88 12.73
C TYR A 190 -2.41 14.09 14.22
N THR A 191 -1.85 15.12 14.85
CA THR A 191 -2.11 15.48 16.24
C THR A 191 -3.38 16.31 16.44
N ASP A 192 -4.02 16.76 15.36
CA ASP A 192 -5.27 17.52 15.42
C ASP A 192 -6.43 16.56 15.68
N PRO A 193 -7.24 16.77 16.76
CA PRO A 193 -8.37 15.90 17.08
C PRO A 193 -9.50 15.95 16.05
N ARG A 194 -9.45 16.85 15.08
CA ARG A 194 -10.39 16.90 13.94
C ARG A 194 -9.92 16.04 12.76
N ASN A 195 -8.70 15.50 12.80
CA ASN A 195 -8.23 14.56 11.81
C ASN A 195 -8.98 13.23 11.98
N THR A 196 -9.84 12.89 11.00
CA THR A 196 -10.69 11.70 11.09
C THR A 196 -9.92 10.40 11.02
N GLY A 197 -8.76 10.38 10.36
CA GLY A 197 -7.88 9.21 10.28
C GLY A 197 -7.21 8.90 11.61
N SER A 198 -6.66 9.92 12.27
CA SER A 198 -6.08 9.72 13.62
C SER A 198 -7.16 9.30 14.63
N MET A 199 -8.36 9.89 14.53
CA MET A 199 -9.46 9.54 15.42
C MET A 199 -10.07 8.16 15.13
N LEU A 200 -9.97 7.67 13.88
CA LEU A 200 -10.29 6.29 13.52
C LEU A 200 -9.39 5.33 14.31
N GLU A 201 -8.08 5.54 14.31
CA GLU A 201 -7.12 4.66 15.00
C GLU A 201 -7.32 4.62 16.52
N LEU A 202 -7.76 5.74 17.11
CA LEU A 202 -8.14 5.83 18.52
C LEU A 202 -9.50 5.19 18.85
N SER A 203 -10.29 4.82 17.84
CA SER A 203 -11.62 4.23 18.03
C SER A 203 -11.55 2.72 18.29
N ASN A 204 -12.56 2.18 18.99
CA ASN A 204 -12.64 0.74 19.30
C ASN A 204 -13.16 -0.11 18.13
N ASP A 205 -13.76 0.51 17.11
CA ASP A 205 -14.28 -0.18 15.94
C ASP A 205 -14.16 0.71 14.71
N TRP A 206 -13.11 0.43 13.93
CA TRP A 206 -12.73 1.24 12.78
C TRP A 206 -13.75 1.14 11.63
N VAL A 207 -14.37 -0.02 11.47
CA VAL A 207 -15.40 -0.24 10.45
C VAL A 207 -16.64 0.56 10.81
N LYS A 208 -17.10 0.45 12.06
CA LYS A 208 -18.25 1.21 12.55
C LYS A 208 -17.98 2.71 12.53
N TYR A 209 -16.83 3.16 13.03
CA TYR A 209 -16.44 4.57 13.02
C TYR A 209 -16.54 5.17 11.63
N THR A 210 -16.03 4.47 10.61
CA THR A 210 -16.09 4.90 9.21
C THR A 210 -17.51 4.89 8.67
N MET A 211 -18.23 3.78 8.80
CA MET A 211 -19.56 3.60 8.22
C MET A 211 -20.62 4.48 8.88
N ASP A 212 -20.45 4.85 10.14
CA ASP A 212 -21.35 5.75 10.86
C ASP A 212 -21.14 7.22 10.49
N ARG A 213 -20.08 7.60 9.75
CA ARG A 213 -19.87 8.99 9.34
C ARG A 213 -21.03 9.52 8.49
N PRO A 214 -21.47 10.78 8.67
CA PRO A 214 -22.37 11.42 7.73
C PRO A 214 -21.79 11.47 6.31
N MET A 215 -22.66 11.64 5.31
CA MET A 215 -22.24 11.91 3.93
C MET A 215 -22.09 13.42 3.73
N SER A 216 -20.97 13.84 3.15
CA SER A 216 -20.71 15.23 2.76
C SER A 216 -21.00 15.44 1.27
N ASP A 217 -20.54 14.53 0.42
CA ASP A 217 -20.58 14.63 -1.04
C ASP A 217 -21.36 13.45 -1.65
N GLU A 218 -21.70 13.55 -2.94
CA GLU A 218 -22.26 12.42 -3.71
C GLU A 218 -21.16 11.36 -3.97
N PRO A 219 -21.46 10.05 -3.83
CA PRO A 219 -20.50 9.00 -4.16
C PRO A 219 -20.08 9.08 -5.63
N GLY A 220 -18.78 8.99 -5.90
CA GLY A 220 -18.21 9.01 -7.24
C GLY A 220 -17.93 10.40 -7.81
N THR A 221 -18.33 11.49 -7.14
CA THR A 221 -18.17 12.84 -7.71
C THR A 221 -16.90 13.56 -7.28
N LYS A 222 -16.33 13.20 -6.12
CA LYS A 222 -15.17 13.89 -5.55
C LYS A 222 -14.22 12.91 -4.88
N TYR A 223 -12.94 13.05 -5.19
CA TYR A 223 -11.87 12.33 -4.50
C TYR A 223 -11.64 12.92 -3.11
N ASN A 224 -11.58 12.06 -2.11
CA ASN A 224 -11.21 12.40 -0.74
C ASN A 224 -10.41 11.23 -0.15
N TYR A 225 -9.11 11.44 0.09
CA TYR A 225 -8.25 10.42 0.68
C TYR A 225 -8.83 9.98 2.03
N ASN A 226 -9.05 8.68 2.18
CA ASN A 226 -9.79 8.13 3.31
C ASN A 226 -9.27 6.76 3.72
N SER A 227 -8.55 6.75 4.83
CA SER A 227 -8.02 5.54 5.45
C SER A 227 -9.09 4.58 5.98
N GLY A 228 -10.21 5.09 6.47
CA GLY A 228 -11.36 4.28 6.88
C GLY A 228 -11.99 3.49 5.73
N ALA A 229 -12.04 4.07 4.54
CA ALA A 229 -12.63 3.43 3.35
C ALA A 229 -11.90 2.12 2.98
N THR A 230 -10.59 2.02 3.22
CA THR A 230 -9.82 0.79 3.00
C THR A 230 -10.04 -0.26 4.09
N VAL A 231 -10.25 0.15 5.34
CA VAL A 231 -10.64 -0.79 6.43
C VAL A 231 -12.01 -1.40 6.13
N VAL A 232 -12.95 -0.58 5.63
CA VAL A 232 -14.26 -1.05 5.18
C VAL A 232 -14.13 -2.04 4.02
N GLN A 233 -13.19 -1.85 3.09
CA GLN A 233 -12.94 -2.82 2.02
C GLN A 233 -12.49 -4.19 2.56
N ALA A 234 -11.59 -4.23 3.55
CA ALA A 234 -11.19 -5.49 4.18
C ALA A 234 -12.37 -6.21 4.88
N HIS A 235 -13.23 -5.44 5.57
CA HIS A 235 -14.46 -5.98 6.14
C HIS A 235 -15.38 -6.58 5.07
N ILE A 236 -15.66 -5.82 4.00
CA ILE A 236 -16.49 -6.26 2.88
C ILE A 236 -15.91 -7.53 2.24
N PHE A 237 -14.59 -7.60 2.04
CA PHE A 237 -13.92 -8.77 1.50
C PHE A 237 -14.24 -10.03 2.30
N ARG A 238 -14.08 -9.95 3.63
CA ARG A 238 -14.41 -11.06 4.52
C ARG A 238 -15.88 -11.43 4.45
N ARG A 239 -16.79 -10.45 4.42
CA ARG A 239 -18.25 -10.70 4.32
C ARG A 239 -18.66 -11.33 3.00
N ALA A 240 -18.05 -10.92 1.89
CA ALA A 240 -18.36 -11.39 0.56
C ALA A 240 -17.82 -12.80 0.28
N THR A 241 -16.62 -13.10 0.78
CA THR A 241 -15.89 -14.33 0.43
C THR A 241 -15.90 -15.38 1.55
N GLY A 242 -16.21 -14.98 2.79
CA GLY A 242 -16.06 -15.81 3.99
C GLY A 242 -14.61 -15.99 4.46
N ILE A 243 -13.63 -15.35 3.80
CA ILE A 243 -12.19 -15.51 4.07
C ILE A 243 -11.59 -14.14 4.38
N ASP A 244 -10.68 -14.06 5.35
CA ASP A 244 -9.95 -12.82 5.61
C ASP A 244 -9.06 -12.42 4.42
N ILE A 245 -9.00 -11.12 4.12
CA ILE A 245 -8.24 -10.62 2.96
C ILE A 245 -6.74 -10.95 3.04
N GLU A 246 -6.18 -10.97 4.25
CA GLU A 246 -4.80 -11.39 4.53
C GLU A 246 -4.57 -12.85 4.13
N GLU A 247 -5.46 -13.77 4.52
CA GLU A 247 -5.36 -15.19 4.18
C GLU A 247 -5.50 -15.40 2.66
N TYR A 248 -6.39 -14.65 2.03
CA TYR A 248 -6.54 -14.67 0.57
C TYR A 248 -5.30 -14.10 -0.12
N ALA A 249 -4.70 -13.02 0.40
CA ALA A 249 -3.45 -12.46 -0.11
C ALA A 249 -2.29 -13.45 0.03
N ALA A 250 -2.16 -14.11 1.18
CA ALA A 250 -1.15 -15.12 1.43
C ALA A 250 -1.16 -16.22 0.36
N ARG A 251 -2.35 -16.73 0.02
CA ARG A 251 -2.53 -17.80 -0.97
C ARG A 251 -2.38 -17.33 -2.41
N ASN A 252 -2.91 -16.16 -2.73
CA ASN A 252 -3.16 -15.76 -4.12
C ASN A 252 -2.25 -14.65 -4.63
N LEU A 253 -1.45 -14.04 -3.76
CA LEU A 253 -0.48 -13.01 -4.09
C LEU A 253 0.90 -13.33 -3.52
N PHE A 254 1.02 -13.53 -2.20
CA PHE A 254 2.32 -13.69 -1.55
C PHE A 254 3.02 -15.01 -1.91
N ALA A 255 2.34 -16.14 -1.75
CA ALA A 255 2.92 -17.44 -2.08
C ALA A 255 3.31 -17.57 -3.57
N PRO A 256 2.48 -17.14 -4.56
CA PRO A 256 2.89 -17.11 -5.97
C PRO A 256 4.11 -16.22 -6.26
N LEU A 257 4.35 -15.18 -5.47
CA LEU A 257 5.50 -14.29 -5.59
C LEU A 257 6.71 -14.72 -4.74
N GLY A 258 6.60 -15.81 -3.97
CA GLY A 258 7.64 -16.26 -3.05
C GLY A 258 7.84 -15.35 -1.83
N ILE A 259 6.80 -14.61 -1.42
CA ILE A 259 6.83 -13.78 -0.20
C ILE A 259 6.47 -14.67 0.99
N GLU A 260 7.48 -15.03 1.79
CA GLU A 260 7.35 -15.98 2.91
C GLU A 260 7.26 -15.28 4.28
N HIS A 261 7.80 -14.07 4.38
CA HIS A 261 7.85 -13.30 5.62
C HIS A 261 7.01 -12.04 5.48
N TRP A 262 5.96 -11.95 6.28
CA TRP A 262 5.09 -10.80 6.35
C TRP A 262 4.36 -10.79 7.70
N TYR A 263 3.87 -9.63 8.09
CA TYR A 263 2.98 -9.46 9.22
C TYR A 263 1.97 -8.40 8.82
N TRP A 264 0.67 -8.71 8.94
CA TRP A 264 -0.39 -7.76 8.65
C TRP A 264 -1.12 -7.44 9.95
N LYS A 265 -1.09 -6.17 10.38
CA LYS A 265 -1.77 -5.75 11.61
C LYS A 265 -3.28 -6.02 11.54
N ARG A 266 -3.93 -6.15 12.71
CA ARG A 266 -5.37 -6.38 12.85
C ARG A 266 -6.01 -5.29 13.70
N THR A 267 -7.06 -4.65 13.19
CA THR A 267 -7.85 -3.63 13.90
C THR A 267 -8.33 -4.16 15.27
N PRO A 268 -8.79 -3.28 16.20
CA PRO A 268 -9.30 -3.73 17.50
C PRO A 268 -10.42 -4.78 17.43
N THR A 269 -11.19 -4.81 16.33
CA THR A 269 -12.25 -5.79 16.07
C THR A 269 -11.80 -7.01 15.26
N GLY A 270 -10.50 -7.12 14.96
CA GLY A 270 -9.88 -8.28 14.29
C GLY A 270 -9.90 -8.26 12.76
N VAL A 271 -10.38 -7.19 12.14
CA VAL A 271 -10.30 -7.01 10.68
C VAL A 271 -8.84 -6.77 10.29
N ALA A 272 -8.40 -7.26 9.13
CA ALA A 272 -7.07 -6.90 8.62
C ALA A 272 -6.98 -5.38 8.43
N ASP A 273 -5.90 -4.78 8.94
CA ASP A 273 -5.64 -3.36 8.83
C ASP A 273 -5.25 -3.01 7.38
N ALA A 274 -6.24 -2.78 6.52
CA ALA A 274 -6.02 -2.38 5.14
C ALA A 274 -5.64 -0.90 4.98
N GLU A 275 -5.58 -0.16 6.09
CA GLU A 275 -5.18 1.24 6.12
C GLU A 275 -3.65 1.35 6.05
N GLY A 276 -2.97 0.72 7.01
CA GLY A 276 -1.54 0.87 7.23
C GLY A 276 -0.87 -0.39 7.79
N GLY A 277 -1.56 -1.52 7.63
CA GLY A 277 -1.24 -2.84 8.19
C GLY A 277 -0.10 -3.59 7.58
#